data_AF-A0A835YEI5-F1
#
_entry.id   AF-A0A835YEI5-F1
#
_cell.length_a   1.000
_cell.length_b   1.000
_cell.length_c   1.000
_cell.angle_alpha   90.00
_cell.angle_beta   90.00
_cell.angle_gamma   90.00
#
_symmetry.space_group_name_H-M   'P 1'
#
loop_
_entity.id
_entity.type
_entity.pdbx_description
1 polymer ?
#
loop_
_entity_poly.entity_id
_entity_poly.type
_entity_poly.pdbx_seq_one_letter_code
_entity_poly.pdbx_strand_id
1 'polypeptide(L)'
;MVQKIAQNGYLMVTWANYHYVDFVRTWVKHVQRVGVTGYIVGAMDDHLLREMISLKYNCFSMKSGLTLGDFGWGSPTFAKMGREKIRLISLFLKLDVSVVIADVDVLWLRNPLPFFERYPEADVLSSSDHMAATVKTEDLEKWPEAAAAANIGIMLFRKKSLAFVEEWIKIIEADDKVWDQNAFNDLFRQGIKLLDPPNKNLFLGYHGSLTMGILPVSQFCSGHTMFVQRLGQRLGLEPYAVHATFQFSGTPGKRNRMREFMLYDDPPEYYDHKVGFISFDFDNMEELIKKAGPATNDFDLENVQGHFHLVNHELLRIRTAFAISSVLTNRALVIPPLWCGLDRWWAPHTGRIPGSDFPLPFQCPLDHVLDLENGAFKDYPVEYFGPRTEIREYSFFNNSRMTPAVRDDRVIVELCAVGSPGCSDGSAPAPIVTEGTVRKMKIQQNLPSAQLATALQGGATAKVLHFPTMANAMGPWSDPAVEKRFHERMRLYGSIWCCVNRHPGHIHYDLLWDLPHKDKFQRDWNGTWSTLTGP
;
A
#
# COMPACT_ATOMS: atom_id res chain seq x y z
N MET A 1 -6.13 -28.10 -22.59
CA MET A 1 -5.09 -27.55 -21.69
C MET A 1 -5.72 -27.05 -20.40
N VAL A 2 -6.66 -26.11 -20.46
CA VAL A 2 -7.34 -25.52 -19.29
C VAL A 2 -7.96 -26.56 -18.35
N GLN A 3 -8.76 -27.50 -18.86
CA GLN A 3 -9.34 -28.57 -18.03
C GLN A 3 -8.30 -29.47 -17.33
N LYS A 4 -7.08 -29.59 -17.90
CA LYS A 4 -6.01 -30.39 -17.28
C LYS A 4 -5.33 -29.68 -16.12
N ILE A 5 -5.35 -28.35 -16.11
CA ILE A 5 -4.76 -27.55 -15.02
C ILE A 5 -5.82 -27.19 -13.96
N ALA A 6 -7.11 -27.17 -14.29
CA ALA A 6 -8.16 -26.86 -13.33
C ALA A 6 -8.11 -27.79 -12.10
N GLN A 7 -8.31 -27.22 -10.91
CA GLN A 7 -8.31 -27.91 -9.64
C GLN A 7 -9.74 -27.96 -9.10
N ASN A 8 -10.28 -29.16 -8.89
CA ASN A 8 -11.68 -29.37 -8.49
C ASN A 8 -12.69 -28.67 -9.43
N GLY A 9 -12.36 -28.56 -10.72
CA GLY A 9 -13.18 -27.83 -11.70
C GLY A 9 -13.06 -26.31 -11.64
N TYR A 10 -12.23 -25.76 -10.74
CA TYR A 10 -11.92 -24.34 -10.65
C TYR A 10 -10.61 -23.99 -11.37
N LEU A 11 -10.59 -22.81 -11.99
CA LEU A 11 -9.41 -22.20 -12.56
C LEU A 11 -9.25 -20.78 -11.99
N MET A 12 -8.17 -20.54 -11.28
CA MET A 12 -7.78 -19.20 -10.83
C MET A 12 -7.03 -18.47 -11.95
N VAL A 13 -7.47 -17.28 -12.29
CA VAL A 13 -6.92 -16.52 -13.42
C VAL A 13 -6.55 -15.13 -12.97
N THR A 14 -5.34 -14.71 -13.36
CA THR A 14 -4.92 -13.32 -13.35
C THR A 14 -4.29 -12.97 -14.70
N TRP A 15 -4.00 -11.70 -14.94
CA TRP A 15 -3.33 -11.22 -16.15
C TRP A 15 -2.56 -9.94 -15.84
N ALA A 16 -1.54 -9.67 -16.65
CA ALA A 16 -0.71 -8.49 -16.51
C ALA A 16 0.07 -8.23 -17.81
N ASN A 17 0.66 -7.04 -17.92
CA ASN A 17 1.79 -6.79 -18.80
C ASN A 17 3.11 -6.87 -18.02
N TYR A 18 4.24 -6.74 -18.71
CA TYR A 18 5.57 -6.87 -18.12
C TYR A 18 5.87 -5.80 -17.05
N HIS A 19 5.18 -4.66 -17.05
CA HIS A 19 5.33 -3.65 -16.01
C HIS A 19 5.01 -4.21 -14.61
N TYR A 20 4.06 -5.14 -14.50
CA TYR A 20 3.65 -5.77 -13.24
C TYR A 20 4.28 -7.16 -13.02
N VAL A 21 5.41 -7.47 -13.64
CA VAL A 21 6.06 -8.79 -13.51
C VAL A 21 6.39 -9.15 -12.05
N ASP A 22 6.73 -8.15 -11.23
CA ASP A 22 6.96 -8.29 -9.79
C ASP A 22 5.68 -8.65 -9.01
N PHE A 23 4.55 -8.05 -9.37
CA PHE A 23 3.23 -8.44 -8.85
C PHE A 23 2.85 -9.86 -9.29
N VAL A 24 3.09 -10.24 -10.56
CA VAL A 24 2.79 -11.60 -11.03
C VAL A 24 3.58 -12.65 -10.26
N ARG A 25 4.88 -12.44 -10.04
CA ARG A 25 5.71 -13.35 -9.24
C ARG A 25 5.18 -13.48 -7.82
N THR A 26 4.83 -12.36 -7.19
CA THR A 26 4.23 -12.35 -5.85
C THR A 26 2.89 -13.09 -5.84
N TRP A 27 2.00 -12.82 -6.80
CA TRP A 27 0.71 -13.47 -6.93
C TRP A 27 0.83 -14.99 -7.07
N VAL A 28 1.68 -15.47 -7.99
CA VAL A 28 1.88 -16.92 -8.23
C VAL A 28 2.43 -17.59 -6.98
N LYS A 29 3.38 -16.96 -6.29
CA LYS A 29 3.93 -17.50 -5.03
C LYS A 29 2.87 -17.64 -3.95
N HIS A 30 1.98 -16.66 -3.83
CA HIS A 30 0.84 -16.71 -2.91
C HIS A 30 -0.13 -17.84 -3.24
N VAL A 31 -0.53 -17.95 -4.52
CA VAL A 31 -1.41 -19.01 -5.01
C VAL A 31 -0.83 -20.41 -4.74
N GLN A 32 0.45 -20.61 -5.05
CA GLN A 32 1.14 -21.87 -4.78
C GLN A 32 1.26 -22.16 -3.28
N ARG A 33 1.58 -21.14 -2.46
CA ARG A 33 1.71 -21.28 -1.00
C ARG A 33 0.42 -21.72 -0.33
N VAL A 34 -0.74 -21.29 -0.84
CA VAL A 34 -2.04 -21.71 -0.31
C VAL A 34 -2.53 -23.03 -0.90
N GLY A 35 -1.69 -23.75 -1.66
CA GLY A 35 -2.01 -25.07 -2.21
C GLY A 35 -2.95 -25.03 -3.41
N VAL A 36 -3.03 -23.90 -4.11
CA VAL A 36 -3.75 -23.83 -5.38
C VAL A 36 -2.80 -24.13 -6.53
N THR A 37 -3.08 -25.23 -7.24
CA THR A 37 -2.36 -25.68 -8.43
C THR A 37 -3.07 -25.28 -9.71
N GLY A 38 -4.40 -25.13 -9.67
CA GLY A 38 -5.23 -24.77 -10.80
C GLY A 38 -5.28 -23.28 -11.07
N TYR A 39 -4.14 -22.72 -11.47
CA TYR A 39 -4.03 -21.32 -11.85
C TYR A 39 -3.45 -21.14 -13.25
N ILE A 40 -3.72 -19.97 -13.86
CA ILE A 40 -3.08 -19.55 -15.11
C ILE A 40 -2.94 -18.02 -15.17
N VAL A 41 -1.84 -17.55 -15.76
CA VAL A 41 -1.54 -16.13 -15.97
C VAL A 41 -1.72 -15.76 -17.45
N GLY A 42 -2.59 -14.80 -17.75
CA GLY A 42 -2.70 -14.17 -19.06
C GLY A 42 -1.58 -13.15 -19.28
N ALA A 43 -0.61 -13.47 -20.12
CA ALA A 43 0.47 -12.55 -20.47
C ALA A 43 0.02 -11.61 -21.59
N MET A 44 -0.13 -10.32 -21.29
CA MET A 44 -0.67 -9.33 -22.23
C MET A 44 0.34 -8.89 -23.31
N ASP A 45 1.63 -9.19 -23.10
CA ASP A 45 2.73 -8.94 -24.02
C ASP A 45 3.76 -10.08 -24.04
N ASP A 46 4.61 -10.08 -25.07
CA ASP A 46 5.58 -11.14 -25.33
C ASP A 46 6.78 -11.13 -24.36
N HIS A 47 7.04 -10.03 -23.64
CA HIS A 47 8.10 -9.99 -22.64
C HIS A 47 7.65 -10.74 -21.39
N LEU A 48 6.44 -10.45 -20.91
CA LEU A 48 5.87 -11.19 -19.78
C LEU A 48 5.69 -12.66 -20.13
N LEU A 49 5.21 -12.99 -21.34
CA LEU A 49 5.03 -14.39 -21.75
C LEU A 49 6.35 -15.17 -21.68
N ARG A 50 7.44 -14.61 -22.21
CA ARG A 50 8.76 -15.24 -22.18
C ARG A 50 9.27 -15.44 -20.75
N GLU A 51 9.04 -14.46 -19.89
CA GLU A 51 9.41 -14.54 -18.48
C GLU A 51 8.59 -15.61 -17.73
N MET A 52 7.28 -15.70 -17.96
CA MET A 52 6.44 -16.73 -17.33
C MET A 52 6.85 -18.15 -17.78
N ILE A 53 7.22 -18.31 -19.06
CA ILE A 53 7.74 -19.58 -19.59
C ILE A 53 9.07 -19.94 -18.92
N SER A 54 10.00 -18.98 -18.78
CA SER A 54 11.31 -19.23 -18.14
C SER A 54 11.15 -19.64 -16.67
N LEU A 55 10.19 -19.03 -15.97
CA LEU A 55 9.81 -19.35 -14.59
C LEU A 55 8.96 -20.63 -14.47
N LYS A 56 8.56 -21.25 -15.60
CA LYS A 56 7.68 -22.43 -15.66
C LYS A 56 6.32 -22.21 -14.99
N TYR A 57 5.79 -20.99 -15.05
CA TYR A 57 4.45 -20.68 -14.59
C TYR A 57 3.42 -21.07 -15.64
N ASN A 58 2.24 -21.50 -15.19
CA ASN A 58 1.10 -21.71 -16.08
C ASN A 58 0.70 -20.37 -16.70
N CYS A 59 0.92 -20.21 -18.00
CA CYS A 59 0.64 -18.96 -18.70
C CYS A 59 0.12 -19.19 -20.11
N PHE A 60 -0.49 -18.17 -20.68
CA PHE A 60 -0.88 -18.13 -22.08
C PHE A 60 -0.72 -16.71 -22.63
N SER A 61 -0.61 -16.61 -23.96
CA SER A 61 -0.57 -15.31 -24.62
C SER A 61 -1.99 -14.73 -24.71
N MET A 62 -2.15 -13.54 -24.16
CA MET A 62 -3.38 -12.74 -24.19
C MET A 62 -3.15 -11.52 -25.10
N LYS A 63 -2.63 -11.71 -26.32
CA LYS A 63 -2.24 -10.62 -27.25
C LYS A 63 -3.34 -9.57 -27.36
N SER A 64 -3.20 -8.49 -26.60
CA SER A 64 -4.21 -7.45 -26.46
C SER A 64 -3.86 -6.19 -27.26
N GLY A 65 -2.63 -6.12 -27.77
CA GLY A 65 -2.08 -4.92 -28.42
C GLY A 65 -2.06 -3.71 -27.49
N LEU A 66 -1.90 -3.93 -26.18
CA LEU A 66 -1.82 -2.90 -25.14
C LEU A 66 -0.39 -2.49 -24.85
N THR A 67 -0.20 -1.32 -24.25
CA THR A 67 1.12 -0.72 -23.97
C THR A 67 1.90 -1.49 -22.91
N LEU A 68 3.23 -1.40 -22.96
CA LEU A 68 4.15 -2.03 -21.99
C LEU A 68 4.30 -1.28 -20.65
N GLY A 69 3.68 -0.10 -20.48
CA GLY A 69 3.77 0.74 -19.27
C GLY A 69 2.66 0.49 -18.24
N ASP A 70 2.65 1.24 -17.13
CA ASP A 70 1.56 1.22 -16.14
C ASP A 70 0.22 1.56 -16.85
N PHE A 71 -0.83 0.81 -16.51
CA PHE A 71 -2.14 1.07 -17.10
C PHE A 71 -2.75 2.37 -16.59
N GLY A 72 -2.46 2.78 -15.36
CA GLY A 72 -3.05 3.95 -14.71
C GLY A 72 -4.55 3.75 -14.46
N TRP A 73 -4.98 3.85 -13.20
CA TRP A 73 -6.38 3.72 -12.85
C TRP A 73 -7.23 4.79 -13.58
N GLY A 74 -8.31 4.37 -14.25
CA GLY A 74 -9.21 5.26 -14.99
C GLY A 74 -8.74 5.69 -16.39
N SER A 75 -7.63 5.17 -16.92
CA SER A 75 -7.16 5.52 -18.27
C SER A 75 -7.91 4.78 -19.41
N PRO A 76 -7.83 5.25 -20.67
CA PRO A 76 -8.36 4.51 -21.82
C PRO A 76 -7.74 3.13 -22.00
N THR A 77 -6.45 2.98 -21.66
CA THR A 77 -5.75 1.69 -21.70
C THR A 77 -6.26 0.73 -20.62
N PHE A 78 -6.58 1.25 -19.43
CA PHE A 78 -7.23 0.50 -18.35
C PHE A 78 -8.62 0.01 -18.78
N ALA A 79 -9.42 0.86 -19.44
CA ALA A 79 -10.72 0.47 -19.97
C ALA A 79 -10.61 -0.63 -21.04
N LYS A 80 -9.65 -0.54 -21.96
CA LYS A 80 -9.42 -1.57 -22.98
C LYS A 80 -8.94 -2.90 -22.37
N MET A 81 -8.12 -2.86 -21.32
CA MET A 81 -7.74 -4.05 -20.55
C MET A 81 -8.95 -4.72 -19.88
N GLY A 82 -9.83 -3.94 -19.22
CA GLY A 82 -11.03 -4.46 -18.55
C GLY A 82 -11.91 -5.30 -19.49
N ARG A 83 -12.01 -4.91 -20.77
CA ARG A 83 -12.76 -5.66 -21.79
C ARG A 83 -12.15 -7.02 -22.11
N GLU A 84 -10.83 -7.09 -22.30
CA GLU A 84 -10.15 -8.35 -22.60
C GLU A 84 -10.24 -9.33 -21.41
N LYS A 85 -10.16 -8.81 -20.17
CA LYS A 85 -10.41 -9.57 -18.93
C LYS A 85 -11.75 -10.30 -18.98
N ILE A 86 -12.82 -9.59 -19.37
CA ILE A 86 -14.18 -10.15 -19.32
C ILE A 86 -14.38 -11.18 -20.43
N ARG A 87 -13.79 -10.97 -21.62
CA ARG A 87 -13.77 -11.98 -22.69
C ARG A 87 -13.14 -13.29 -22.24
N LEU A 88 -12.08 -13.24 -21.43
CA LEU A 88 -11.47 -14.45 -20.88
C LEU A 88 -12.45 -15.26 -20.02
N ILE A 89 -13.28 -14.59 -19.22
CA ILE A 89 -14.30 -15.25 -18.40
C ILE A 89 -15.23 -16.07 -19.31
N SER A 90 -15.76 -15.45 -20.38
CA SER A 90 -16.63 -16.14 -21.35
C SER A 90 -15.93 -17.35 -21.99
N LEU A 91 -14.66 -17.19 -22.41
CA LEU A 91 -13.89 -18.27 -23.01
C LEU A 91 -13.69 -19.45 -22.05
N PHE A 92 -13.34 -19.20 -20.79
CA PHE A 92 -13.15 -20.26 -19.81
C PHE A 92 -14.47 -20.94 -19.45
N LEU A 93 -15.56 -20.19 -19.28
CA LEU A 93 -16.89 -20.79 -19.03
C LEU A 93 -17.33 -21.70 -20.20
N LYS A 94 -17.02 -21.35 -21.46
CA LYS A 94 -17.26 -22.21 -22.64
C LYS A 94 -16.44 -23.50 -22.64
N LEU A 95 -15.33 -23.55 -21.89
CA LEU A 95 -14.50 -24.73 -21.70
C LEU A 95 -14.93 -25.60 -20.50
N ASP A 96 -16.11 -25.30 -19.92
CA ASP A 96 -16.71 -26.05 -18.82
C ASP A 96 -15.87 -26.04 -17.53
N VAL A 97 -15.26 -24.90 -17.22
CA VAL A 97 -14.57 -24.66 -15.94
C VAL A 97 -15.23 -23.53 -15.17
N SER A 98 -15.28 -23.67 -13.85
CA SER A 98 -15.61 -22.54 -12.96
C SER A 98 -14.39 -21.64 -12.87
N VAL A 99 -14.56 -20.33 -13.04
CA VAL A 99 -13.44 -19.40 -13.10
C VAL A 99 -13.44 -18.50 -11.88
N VAL A 100 -12.28 -18.40 -11.22
CA VAL A 100 -12.01 -17.43 -10.17
C VAL A 100 -11.09 -16.38 -10.76
N ILE A 101 -11.65 -15.22 -11.08
CA ILE A 101 -10.89 -14.08 -11.56
C ILE A 101 -10.33 -13.31 -10.37
N ALA A 102 -9.04 -12.98 -10.45
CA ALA A 102 -8.43 -12.01 -9.56
C ALA A 102 -7.49 -11.06 -10.28
N ASP A 103 -7.58 -9.77 -9.96
CA ASP A 103 -6.59 -8.77 -10.40
C ASP A 103 -5.20 -9.14 -9.85
N VAL A 104 -4.14 -8.69 -10.54
CA VAL A 104 -2.74 -9.11 -10.23
C VAL A 104 -2.24 -8.60 -8.87
N ASP A 105 -2.91 -7.59 -8.34
CA ASP A 105 -2.67 -6.98 -7.03
C ASP A 105 -3.58 -7.54 -5.93
N VAL A 106 -4.17 -8.71 -6.17
CA VAL A 106 -4.82 -9.56 -5.15
C VAL A 106 -3.81 -10.58 -4.61
N LEU A 107 -3.61 -10.63 -3.30
CA LEU A 107 -2.79 -11.66 -2.67
C LEU A 107 -3.66 -12.68 -1.92
N TRP A 108 -3.46 -13.96 -2.22
CA TRP A 108 -4.14 -15.08 -1.56
C TRP A 108 -3.40 -15.51 -0.30
N LEU A 109 -4.11 -15.54 0.82
CA LEU A 109 -3.58 -15.80 2.16
C LEU A 109 -4.03 -17.17 2.71
N ARG A 110 -5.19 -17.65 2.28
CA ARG A 110 -5.70 -19.01 2.50
C ARG A 110 -6.27 -19.58 1.20
N ASN A 111 -6.42 -20.90 1.11
CA ASN A 111 -7.01 -21.53 -0.06
C ASN A 111 -8.50 -21.14 -0.16
N PRO A 112 -8.95 -20.45 -1.23
CA PRO A 112 -10.33 -19.99 -1.32
C PRO A 112 -11.29 -21.06 -1.84
N LEU A 113 -10.79 -22.15 -2.45
CA LEU A 113 -11.65 -23.15 -3.09
C LEU A 113 -12.61 -23.83 -2.10
N PRO A 114 -12.17 -24.27 -0.90
CA PRO A 114 -13.09 -24.80 0.11
C PRO A 114 -14.17 -23.80 0.55
N PHE A 115 -13.86 -22.50 0.56
CA PHE A 115 -14.86 -21.47 0.85
C PHE A 115 -15.95 -21.45 -0.22
N PHE A 116 -15.56 -21.44 -1.51
CA PHE A 116 -16.48 -21.43 -2.64
C PHE A 116 -17.34 -22.70 -2.74
N GLU A 117 -16.79 -23.86 -2.35
CA GLU A 117 -17.49 -25.14 -2.31
C GLU A 117 -18.63 -25.20 -1.28
N ARG A 118 -18.64 -24.31 -0.27
CA ARG A 118 -19.77 -24.20 0.68
C ARG A 118 -21.03 -23.59 0.07
N TYR A 119 -20.92 -22.94 -1.09
CA TYR A 119 -22.02 -22.28 -1.79
C TYR A 119 -22.16 -22.81 -3.22
N PRO A 120 -22.42 -24.12 -3.43
CA PRO A 120 -22.51 -24.72 -4.78
C PRO A 120 -23.63 -24.10 -5.64
N GLU A 121 -24.67 -23.55 -5.02
CA GLU A 121 -25.81 -22.91 -5.65
C GLU A 121 -25.54 -21.51 -6.22
N ALA A 122 -24.44 -20.86 -5.81
CA ALA A 122 -24.08 -19.53 -6.29
C ALA A 122 -23.58 -19.59 -7.75
N ASP A 123 -24.18 -18.84 -8.66
CA ASP A 123 -23.70 -18.75 -10.04
C ASP A 123 -22.56 -17.71 -10.16
N VAL A 124 -22.61 -16.65 -9.34
CA VAL A 124 -21.60 -15.61 -9.25
C VAL A 124 -21.36 -15.22 -7.78
N LEU A 125 -20.09 -15.13 -7.37
CA LEU A 125 -19.69 -14.48 -6.12
C LEU A 125 -18.72 -13.34 -6.43
N SER A 126 -18.85 -12.22 -5.72
CA SER A 126 -17.98 -11.05 -5.92
C SER A 126 -17.47 -10.51 -4.59
N SER A 127 -16.22 -10.03 -4.56
CA SER A 127 -15.78 -9.11 -3.49
C SER A 127 -16.59 -7.81 -3.50
N SER A 128 -16.46 -7.00 -2.46
CA SER A 128 -17.21 -5.75 -2.30
C SER A 128 -16.33 -4.60 -1.85
N ASP A 129 -16.69 -3.39 -2.29
CA ASP A 129 -16.16 -2.12 -1.80
C ASP A 129 -16.90 -1.65 -0.52
N HIS A 130 -17.74 -2.51 0.08
CA HIS A 130 -18.36 -2.24 1.37
C HIS A 130 -17.31 -2.18 2.49
N MET A 131 -17.51 -1.23 3.42
CA MET A 131 -16.49 -0.87 4.41
C MET A 131 -16.72 -1.51 5.79
N ALA A 132 -17.89 -2.09 6.01
CA ALA A 132 -18.30 -2.76 7.25
C ALA A 132 -18.69 -4.22 6.97
N ALA A 133 -18.45 -5.12 7.93
CA ALA A 133 -18.95 -6.48 7.85
C ALA A 133 -20.39 -6.55 8.36
N THR A 134 -21.26 -7.23 7.63
CA THR A 134 -22.66 -7.51 8.01
C THR A 134 -22.79 -8.85 8.76
N VAL A 135 -21.73 -9.66 8.71
CA VAL A 135 -21.53 -10.92 9.42
C VAL A 135 -20.22 -10.91 10.20
N LYS A 136 -20.17 -11.66 11.30
CA LYS A 136 -18.96 -11.83 12.14
C LYS A 136 -18.39 -13.25 12.07
N THR A 137 -18.85 -14.01 11.08
CA THR A 137 -18.52 -15.41 10.80
C THR A 137 -17.90 -15.50 9.42
N GLU A 138 -17.51 -16.70 8.99
CA GLU A 138 -17.07 -16.94 7.62
C GLU A 138 -18.22 -17.10 6.63
N ASP A 139 -19.38 -16.50 6.87
CA ASP A 139 -20.51 -16.55 5.93
C ASP A 139 -20.38 -15.48 4.84
N LEU A 140 -21.13 -15.60 3.74
CA LEU A 140 -21.31 -14.48 2.79
C LEU A 140 -21.92 -13.26 3.49
N GLU A 141 -21.66 -12.06 2.99
CA GLU A 141 -22.33 -10.85 3.49
C GLU A 141 -23.84 -10.93 3.25
N LYS A 142 -24.61 -10.32 4.13
CA LYS A 142 -26.07 -10.23 4.00
C LYS A 142 -26.43 -9.19 2.96
N TRP A 143 -27.26 -9.59 2.01
CA TRP A 143 -27.95 -8.66 1.13
C TRP A 143 -29.32 -8.28 1.75
N PRO A 144 -29.76 -7.00 1.71
CA PRO A 144 -29.14 -5.84 1.08
C PRO A 144 -28.21 -5.02 1.98
N GLU A 145 -27.89 -5.49 3.20
CA GLU A 145 -27.02 -4.75 4.14
C GLU A 145 -25.65 -4.41 3.51
N ALA A 146 -25.08 -5.32 2.72
CA ALA A 146 -23.83 -5.12 1.97
C ALA A 146 -24.03 -4.65 0.51
N ALA A 147 -25.04 -3.83 0.24
CA ALA A 147 -25.37 -3.36 -1.12
C ALA A 147 -24.45 -2.25 -1.68
N ALA A 148 -23.29 -1.98 -1.06
CA ALA A 148 -22.24 -1.19 -1.70
C ALA A 148 -21.69 -1.92 -2.94
N ALA A 149 -20.97 -1.21 -3.81
CA ALA A 149 -20.53 -1.72 -5.10
C ALA A 149 -19.83 -3.08 -4.97
N ALA A 150 -20.28 -4.06 -5.76
CA ALA A 150 -19.54 -5.29 -5.94
C ALA A 150 -18.25 -4.95 -6.71
N ASN A 151 -17.11 -5.25 -6.09
CA ASN A 151 -15.79 -5.00 -6.64
C ASN A 151 -15.43 -6.13 -7.60
N ILE A 152 -15.04 -5.78 -8.82
CA ILE A 152 -14.73 -6.76 -9.89
C ILE A 152 -13.28 -7.30 -9.83
N GLY A 153 -12.59 -7.11 -8.72
CA GLY A 153 -11.20 -7.55 -8.53
C GLY A 153 -11.06 -8.98 -8.00
N ILE A 154 -12.08 -9.53 -7.35
CA ILE A 154 -12.16 -10.96 -6.98
C ILE A 154 -13.57 -11.45 -7.30
N MET A 155 -13.69 -12.38 -8.25
CA MET A 155 -14.99 -12.89 -8.69
C MET A 155 -14.94 -14.38 -8.99
N LEU A 156 -15.97 -15.11 -8.61
CA LEU A 156 -16.25 -16.48 -9.05
C LEU A 156 -17.37 -16.46 -10.09
N PHE A 157 -17.19 -17.17 -11.19
CA PHE A 157 -18.22 -17.44 -12.18
C PHE A 157 -18.35 -18.94 -12.44
N ARG A 158 -19.58 -19.43 -12.47
CA ARG A 158 -19.91 -20.81 -12.89
C ARG A 158 -20.63 -20.82 -14.23
N LYS A 159 -20.68 -21.96 -14.91
CA LYS A 159 -21.17 -22.10 -16.30
C LYS A 159 -22.50 -21.40 -16.60
N LYS A 160 -23.45 -21.44 -15.67
CA LYS A 160 -24.79 -20.83 -15.83
C LYS A 160 -24.73 -19.30 -16.01
N SER A 161 -23.68 -18.66 -15.51
CA SER A 161 -23.44 -17.22 -15.67
C SER A 161 -22.95 -16.79 -17.06
N LEU A 162 -22.75 -17.72 -18.02
CA LEU A 162 -22.20 -17.39 -19.33
C LEU A 162 -23.00 -16.31 -20.08
N ALA A 163 -24.34 -16.38 -20.07
CA ALA A 163 -25.19 -15.41 -20.73
C ALA A 163 -25.03 -14.00 -20.12
N PHE A 164 -24.93 -13.91 -18.80
CA PHE A 164 -24.64 -12.67 -18.08
C PHE A 164 -23.29 -12.08 -18.48
N VAL A 165 -22.24 -12.90 -18.57
CA VAL A 165 -20.91 -12.45 -18.97
C VAL A 165 -20.91 -11.97 -20.43
N GLU A 166 -21.60 -12.67 -21.33
CA GLU A 166 -21.71 -12.26 -22.73
C GLU A 166 -22.51 -10.97 -22.91
N GLU A 167 -23.54 -10.73 -22.09
CA GLU A 167 -24.25 -9.45 -22.07
C GLU A 167 -23.40 -8.33 -21.51
N TRP A 168 -22.65 -8.58 -20.44
CA TRP A 168 -21.71 -7.62 -19.88
C TRP A 168 -20.67 -7.18 -20.93
N ILE A 169 -20.11 -8.13 -21.69
CA ILE A 169 -19.21 -7.84 -22.83
C ILE A 169 -19.89 -6.96 -23.87
N LYS A 170 -21.13 -7.27 -24.27
CA LYS A 170 -21.86 -6.47 -25.26
C LYS A 170 -22.06 -5.03 -24.80
N ILE A 171 -22.42 -4.82 -23.53
CA ILE A 171 -22.64 -3.48 -22.97
C ILE A 171 -21.34 -2.66 -23.00
N ILE A 172 -20.25 -3.21 -22.47
CA ILE A 172 -18.99 -2.47 -22.40
C ILE A 172 -18.35 -2.30 -23.77
N GLU A 173 -18.63 -3.16 -24.76
CA GLU A 173 -18.10 -3.00 -26.12
C GLU A 173 -18.90 -1.99 -26.94
N ALA A 174 -20.19 -1.82 -26.65
CA ALA A 174 -21.05 -0.86 -27.33
C ALA A 174 -20.69 0.60 -27.02
N ASP A 175 -20.10 0.89 -25.85
CA ASP A 175 -19.69 2.23 -25.44
C ASP A 175 -18.38 2.21 -24.65
N ASP A 176 -17.38 2.96 -25.11
CA ASP A 176 -16.06 3.11 -24.48
C ASP A 176 -15.97 4.02 -23.28
N LYS A 177 -17.07 4.69 -22.96
CA LYS A 177 -17.21 5.47 -21.74
C LYS A 177 -17.82 4.66 -20.60
N VAL A 178 -18.42 3.50 -20.89
CA VAL A 178 -19.01 2.65 -19.85
C VAL A 178 -17.90 1.97 -19.07
N TRP A 179 -17.85 2.26 -17.77
CA TRP A 179 -16.94 1.57 -16.85
C TRP A 179 -17.44 0.14 -16.59
N ASP A 180 -16.54 -0.83 -16.72
CA ASP A 180 -16.82 -2.25 -16.60
C ASP A 180 -17.45 -2.63 -15.25
N GLN A 181 -16.93 -2.08 -14.14
CA GLN A 181 -17.50 -2.32 -12.80
C GLN A 181 -18.94 -1.80 -12.67
N ASN A 182 -19.26 -0.64 -13.27
CA ASN A 182 -20.62 -0.10 -13.23
C ASN A 182 -21.57 -0.99 -14.02
N ALA A 183 -21.20 -1.36 -15.25
CA ALA A 183 -22.00 -2.27 -16.08
C ALA A 183 -22.23 -3.63 -15.40
N PHE A 184 -21.21 -4.17 -14.72
CA PHE A 184 -21.35 -5.38 -13.91
C PHE A 184 -22.38 -5.19 -12.80
N ASN A 185 -22.27 -4.13 -12.00
CA ASN A 185 -23.16 -3.88 -10.88
C ASN A 185 -24.62 -3.68 -11.31
N ASP A 186 -24.86 -2.99 -12.43
CA ASP A 186 -26.19 -2.78 -12.99
C ASP A 186 -26.85 -4.12 -13.37
N LEU A 187 -26.13 -4.99 -14.10
CA LEU A 187 -26.62 -6.33 -14.44
C LEU A 187 -26.77 -7.23 -13.20
N PHE A 188 -25.79 -7.20 -12.29
CA PHE A 188 -25.71 -8.05 -11.10
C PHE A 188 -26.91 -7.82 -10.16
N ARG A 189 -27.41 -6.57 -10.12
CA ARG A 189 -28.52 -6.14 -9.27
C ARG A 189 -29.86 -6.06 -10.00
N GLN A 190 -29.91 -6.47 -11.25
CA GLN A 190 -31.13 -6.36 -12.05
C GLN A 190 -32.19 -7.36 -11.57
N GLY A 191 -33.38 -6.86 -11.21
CA GLY A 191 -34.52 -7.70 -10.83
C GLY A 191 -34.28 -8.55 -9.58
N ILE A 192 -33.61 -8.00 -8.57
CA ILE A 192 -33.24 -8.72 -7.34
C ILE A 192 -34.45 -9.39 -6.67
N LYS A 193 -34.25 -10.63 -6.21
CA LYS A 193 -35.17 -11.32 -5.29
C LYS A 193 -34.38 -11.94 -4.13
N LEU A 194 -34.82 -11.68 -2.91
CA LEU A 194 -34.23 -12.28 -1.72
C LEU A 194 -34.56 -13.78 -1.66
N LEU A 195 -33.67 -14.55 -1.04
CA LEU A 195 -33.85 -15.97 -0.81
C LEU A 195 -34.12 -16.24 0.68
N ASP A 196 -34.95 -17.24 0.96
CA ASP A 196 -35.20 -17.72 2.32
C ASP A 196 -34.07 -18.65 2.81
N PRO A 197 -33.98 -18.91 4.13
CA PRO A 197 -33.06 -19.92 4.67
C PRO A 197 -33.19 -21.27 3.94
N PRO A 198 -32.08 -22.01 3.73
CA PRO A 198 -30.73 -21.74 4.25
C PRO A 198 -29.92 -20.69 3.47
N ASN A 199 -30.39 -20.23 2.31
CA ASN A 199 -29.64 -19.41 1.35
C ASN A 199 -29.81 -17.89 1.57
N LYS A 200 -30.14 -17.47 2.78
CA LYS A 200 -30.54 -16.07 3.10
C LYS A 200 -29.47 -14.99 2.85
N ASN A 201 -28.19 -15.38 2.71
CA ASN A 201 -27.10 -14.46 2.37
C ASN A 201 -26.81 -14.43 0.85
N LEU A 202 -27.52 -15.26 0.08
CA LEU A 202 -27.57 -15.21 -1.37
C LEU A 202 -28.84 -14.49 -1.81
N PHE A 203 -28.85 -14.05 -3.06
CA PHE A 203 -30.03 -13.46 -3.70
C PHE A 203 -30.08 -13.84 -5.17
N LEU A 204 -31.24 -13.76 -5.79
CA LEU A 204 -31.34 -13.88 -7.24
C LEU A 204 -31.07 -12.52 -7.87
N GLY A 205 -30.14 -12.45 -8.81
CA GLY A 205 -29.85 -11.29 -9.65
C GLY A 205 -30.09 -11.59 -11.14
N TYR A 206 -29.76 -10.64 -12.02
CA TYR A 206 -29.92 -10.76 -13.47
C TYR A 206 -31.32 -11.29 -13.86
N HIS A 207 -32.34 -10.49 -13.55
CA HIS A 207 -33.77 -10.80 -13.71
C HIS A 207 -34.24 -12.05 -12.95
N GLY A 208 -33.56 -12.38 -11.87
CA GLY A 208 -33.84 -13.55 -11.04
C GLY A 208 -33.35 -14.88 -11.64
N SER A 209 -32.53 -14.84 -12.69
CA SER A 209 -32.05 -16.04 -13.38
C SER A 209 -30.78 -16.64 -12.76
N LEU A 210 -30.00 -15.85 -12.03
CA LEU A 210 -28.73 -16.26 -11.42
C LEU A 210 -28.75 -16.09 -9.91
N THR A 211 -28.17 -17.04 -9.20
CA THR A 211 -27.91 -16.92 -7.76
C THR A 211 -26.61 -16.16 -7.54
N MET A 212 -26.66 -15.08 -6.78
CA MET A 212 -25.56 -14.14 -6.56
C MET A 212 -25.21 -14.06 -5.08
N GLY A 213 -23.95 -13.74 -4.78
CA GLY A 213 -23.50 -13.50 -3.41
C GLY A 213 -22.33 -12.53 -3.30
N ILE A 214 -22.17 -11.96 -2.10
CA ILE A 214 -21.08 -11.05 -1.77
C ILE A 214 -20.13 -11.73 -0.78
N LEU A 215 -18.85 -11.79 -1.13
CA LEU A 215 -17.80 -12.36 -0.28
C LEU A 215 -17.60 -11.47 0.97
N PRO A 216 -17.34 -12.07 2.16
CA PRO A 216 -17.20 -11.32 3.41
C PRO A 216 -16.02 -10.36 3.37
N VAL A 217 -16.25 -9.06 3.60
CA VAL A 217 -15.22 -8.01 3.49
C VAL A 217 -14.16 -8.08 4.59
N SER A 218 -14.43 -8.86 5.64
CA SER A 218 -13.51 -9.20 6.71
C SER A 218 -12.49 -10.28 6.32
N GLN A 219 -12.73 -11.04 5.24
CA GLN A 219 -11.85 -12.12 4.81
C GLN A 219 -11.44 -12.08 3.33
N PHE A 220 -12.28 -11.54 2.46
CA PHE A 220 -11.93 -11.17 1.09
C PHE A 220 -11.78 -9.65 1.08
N CYS A 221 -10.68 -9.21 1.67
CA CYS A 221 -10.51 -7.84 2.10
C CYS A 221 -10.26 -6.90 0.93
N SER A 222 -10.83 -5.71 0.99
CA SER A 222 -10.27 -4.55 0.31
C SER A 222 -9.00 -4.10 1.04
N GLY A 223 -8.22 -3.22 0.43
CA GLY A 223 -7.03 -2.71 1.09
C GLY A 223 -7.36 -1.90 2.34
N HIS A 224 -8.52 -1.23 2.39
CA HIS A 224 -8.92 -0.53 3.61
C HIS A 224 -9.31 -1.51 4.73
N THR A 225 -10.12 -2.54 4.42
CA THR A 225 -10.55 -3.50 5.46
C THR A 225 -9.38 -4.33 5.99
N MET A 226 -8.35 -4.59 5.18
CA MET A 226 -7.11 -5.25 5.62
C MET A 226 -6.14 -4.29 6.32
N PHE A 227 -5.67 -3.26 5.60
CA PHE A 227 -4.47 -2.53 5.97
C PHE A 227 -4.72 -1.35 6.93
N VAL A 228 -5.94 -0.82 6.94
CA VAL A 228 -6.32 0.30 7.83
C VAL A 228 -7.16 -0.23 8.99
N GLN A 229 -8.30 -0.85 8.71
CA GLN A 229 -9.24 -1.28 9.75
C GLN A 229 -8.80 -2.54 10.49
N ARG A 230 -7.92 -3.35 9.89
CA ARG A 230 -7.56 -4.69 10.37
C ARG A 230 -8.82 -5.50 10.74
N LEU A 231 -9.83 -5.45 9.88
CA LEU A 231 -11.19 -5.89 10.17
C LEU A 231 -11.25 -7.37 10.54
N GLY A 232 -10.61 -8.25 9.75
CA GLY A 232 -10.51 -9.67 10.06
C GLY A 232 -9.88 -9.92 11.43
N GLN A 233 -8.74 -9.28 11.72
CA GLN A 233 -8.06 -9.41 13.01
C GLN A 233 -8.95 -8.99 14.19
N ARG A 234 -9.67 -7.87 14.08
CA ARG A 234 -10.58 -7.40 15.14
C ARG A 234 -11.78 -8.31 15.36
N LEU A 235 -12.19 -9.05 14.33
CA LEU A 235 -13.25 -10.05 14.41
C LEU A 235 -12.73 -11.45 14.79
N GLY A 236 -11.42 -11.64 14.95
CA GLY A 236 -10.82 -12.95 15.17
C GLY A 236 -10.91 -13.88 13.96
N LEU A 237 -11.01 -13.33 12.75
CA LEU A 237 -11.11 -14.05 11.49
C LEU A 237 -9.81 -13.94 10.69
N GLU A 238 -9.45 -15.01 9.99
CA GLU A 238 -8.30 -15.03 9.10
C GLU A 238 -8.71 -14.74 7.65
N PRO A 239 -8.08 -13.77 6.97
CA PRO A 239 -8.41 -13.47 5.58
C PRO A 239 -8.03 -14.59 4.59
N TYR A 240 -8.86 -14.77 3.56
CA TYR A 240 -8.58 -15.58 2.37
C TYR A 240 -7.78 -14.81 1.34
N ALA A 241 -8.07 -13.53 1.17
CA ALA A 241 -7.42 -12.67 0.19
C ALA A 241 -7.42 -11.22 0.63
N VAL A 242 -6.49 -10.45 0.06
CA VAL A 242 -6.51 -8.99 0.10
C VAL A 242 -6.33 -8.45 -1.31
N HIS A 243 -7.25 -7.60 -1.75
CA HIS A 243 -7.13 -6.81 -2.97
C HIS A 243 -6.53 -5.45 -2.60
N ALA A 244 -5.44 -5.03 -3.24
CA ALA A 244 -4.87 -3.70 -3.03
C ALA A 244 -5.69 -2.58 -3.71
N THR A 245 -6.92 -2.40 -3.21
CA THR A 245 -7.82 -1.25 -3.43
C THR A 245 -7.89 -0.34 -2.22
N PHE A 246 -8.31 0.92 -2.39
CA PHE A 246 -8.28 1.94 -1.33
C PHE A 246 -6.85 2.32 -0.86
N GLN A 247 -5.85 2.19 -1.75
CA GLN A 247 -4.50 2.73 -1.56
C GLN A 247 -4.31 4.03 -2.31
N PHE A 248 -3.32 4.79 -1.85
CA PHE A 248 -2.85 6.01 -2.49
C PHE A 248 -1.52 5.73 -3.19
N SER A 249 -1.02 6.69 -3.95
CA SER A 249 0.28 6.58 -4.63
C SER A 249 0.39 5.40 -5.61
N GLY A 250 -0.68 5.11 -6.36
CA GLY A 250 -0.67 4.17 -7.49
C GLY A 250 0.00 2.82 -7.22
N THR A 251 0.68 2.28 -8.23
CA THR A 251 1.43 1.01 -8.15
C THR A 251 2.50 1.02 -7.03
N PRO A 252 3.31 2.08 -6.85
CA PRO A 252 4.24 2.22 -5.71
C PRO A 252 3.60 2.02 -4.34
N GLY A 253 2.43 2.62 -4.11
CA GLY A 253 1.70 2.53 -2.84
C GLY A 253 1.13 1.15 -2.57
N LYS A 254 0.55 0.50 -3.60
CA LYS A 254 0.10 -0.90 -3.51
C LYS A 254 1.24 -1.83 -3.09
N ARG A 255 2.40 -1.70 -3.74
CA ARG A 255 3.61 -2.47 -3.41
C ARG A 255 4.05 -2.24 -1.97
N ASN A 256 4.15 -0.98 -1.55
CA ASN A 256 4.54 -0.64 -0.19
C ASN A 256 3.56 -1.19 0.86
N ARG A 257 2.25 -1.14 0.58
CA ARG A 257 1.22 -1.66 1.49
C ARG A 257 1.35 -3.16 1.72
N MET A 258 1.63 -3.91 0.65
CA MET A 258 1.91 -5.34 0.75
C MET A 258 3.21 -5.61 1.51
N ARG A 259 4.24 -4.78 1.36
CA ARG A 259 5.50 -4.87 2.11
C ARG A 259 5.32 -4.61 3.60
N GLU A 260 4.54 -3.60 3.99
CA GLU A 260 4.22 -3.29 5.38
C GLU A 260 3.61 -4.49 6.13
N PHE A 261 2.90 -5.37 5.41
CA PHE A 261 2.32 -6.61 5.94
C PHE A 261 3.19 -7.86 5.64
N MET A 262 4.40 -7.68 5.12
CA MET A 262 5.35 -8.73 4.72
C MET A 262 4.81 -9.72 3.69
N LEU A 263 3.86 -9.27 2.86
CA LEU A 263 3.18 -10.07 1.83
C LEU A 263 3.83 -9.93 0.45
N TYR A 264 4.69 -8.95 0.22
CA TYR A 264 5.32 -8.76 -1.10
C TYR A 264 6.54 -9.66 -1.31
N ASP A 265 6.74 -10.23 -2.51
CA ASP A 265 7.90 -11.11 -2.77
C ASP A 265 9.14 -10.37 -3.27
N ASP A 266 9.83 -9.65 -2.36
CA ASP A 266 11.08 -8.97 -2.68
C ASP A 266 12.29 -9.92 -2.82
N PRO A 267 13.26 -9.56 -3.67
CA PRO A 267 14.49 -10.33 -3.85
C PRO A 267 15.45 -10.14 -2.66
N PRO A 268 16.46 -11.02 -2.48
CA PRO A 268 17.39 -10.96 -1.35
C PRO A 268 18.09 -9.61 -1.16
N GLU A 269 18.42 -8.90 -2.25
CA GLU A 269 19.10 -7.60 -2.23
C GLU A 269 18.26 -6.51 -1.56
N TYR A 270 16.93 -6.66 -1.50
CA TYR A 270 16.07 -5.76 -0.75
C TYR A 270 16.38 -5.81 0.76
N TYR A 271 16.72 -7.00 1.27
CA TYR A 271 17.00 -7.29 2.68
C TYR A 271 18.47 -7.12 3.08
N ASP A 272 19.40 -7.06 2.12
CA ASP A 272 20.83 -6.82 2.37
C ASP A 272 21.36 -5.69 1.47
N HIS A 273 21.11 -4.44 1.90
CA HIS A 273 21.55 -3.25 1.18
C HIS A 273 23.09 -3.13 1.22
N LYS A 274 23.70 -2.78 0.07
CA LYS A 274 25.16 -2.76 -0.13
C LYS A 274 25.92 -1.92 0.92
N VAL A 275 25.34 -0.80 1.34
CA VAL A 275 25.94 0.11 2.33
C VAL A 275 25.39 -0.13 3.75
N GLY A 276 24.23 -0.78 3.86
CA GLY A 276 23.47 -0.90 5.11
C GLY A 276 22.33 0.11 5.24
N PHE A 277 21.82 0.26 6.47
CA PHE A 277 20.56 0.90 6.80
C PHE A 277 20.71 1.98 7.87
N ILE A 278 19.85 3.00 7.78
CA ILE A 278 19.49 3.91 8.87
C ILE A 278 18.13 3.49 9.41
N SER A 279 18.01 3.41 10.73
CA SER A 279 16.73 3.23 11.43
C SER A 279 16.64 4.22 12.58
N PHE A 280 15.43 4.56 13.01
CA PHE A 280 15.24 5.49 14.11
C PHE A 280 13.94 5.24 14.87
N ASP A 281 13.74 5.93 16.00
CA ASP A 281 12.47 5.96 16.72
C ASP A 281 11.89 7.38 16.74
N PHE A 282 10.56 7.48 16.79
CA PHE A 282 9.88 8.75 17.05
C PHE A 282 9.90 9.06 18.55
N ASP A 283 10.51 10.18 18.93
CA ASP A 283 10.49 10.68 20.31
C ASP A 283 9.16 11.38 20.64
N ASN A 284 8.79 11.47 21.92
CA ASN A 284 7.70 12.33 22.42
C ASN A 284 6.30 12.09 21.80
N MET A 285 5.99 10.85 21.39
CA MET A 285 4.75 10.53 20.67
C MET A 285 3.50 10.39 21.54
N GLU A 286 3.63 9.98 22.81
CA GLU A 286 2.50 9.54 23.64
C GLU A 286 1.40 10.61 23.77
N GLU A 287 1.78 11.83 24.15
CA GLU A 287 0.83 12.94 24.32
C GLU A 287 0.27 13.46 22.98
N LEU A 288 1.07 13.39 21.91
CA LEU A 288 0.62 13.77 20.57
C LEU A 288 -0.46 12.81 20.08
N ILE A 289 -0.25 11.50 20.24
CA ILE A 289 -1.23 10.48 19.87
C ILE A 289 -2.53 10.70 20.66
N LYS A 290 -2.48 10.86 21.98
CA LYS A 290 -3.70 11.08 22.81
C LYS A 290 -4.57 12.26 22.31
N LYS A 291 -3.94 13.28 21.70
CA LYS A 291 -4.61 14.50 21.24
C LYS A 291 -4.86 14.54 19.73
N ALA A 292 -4.51 13.48 18.99
CA ALA A 292 -4.53 13.52 17.52
C ALA A 292 -5.91 13.24 16.91
N GLY A 293 -6.84 12.67 17.68
CA GLY A 293 -8.20 12.37 17.21
C GLY A 293 -9.00 13.60 16.79
N PRO A 294 -10.23 13.39 16.26
CA PRO A 294 -11.07 14.48 15.79
C PRO A 294 -11.46 15.43 16.93
N ALA A 295 -11.22 16.73 16.75
CA ALA A 295 -11.49 17.72 17.79
C ALA A 295 -12.97 18.11 17.89
N THR A 296 -13.63 18.34 16.75
CA THR A 296 -15.02 18.83 16.69
C THR A 296 -16.00 17.76 16.20
N ASN A 297 -15.51 16.71 15.54
CA ASN A 297 -16.30 15.75 14.76
C ASN A 297 -17.10 16.41 13.63
N ASP A 298 -16.60 17.52 13.07
CA ASP A 298 -17.15 18.20 11.91
C ASP A 298 -16.13 18.20 10.75
N PHE A 299 -16.53 18.69 9.57
CA PHE A 299 -15.72 18.79 8.37
C PHE A 299 -14.91 20.10 8.33
N ASP A 300 -14.47 20.62 9.47
CA ASP A 300 -13.77 21.90 9.58
C ASP A 300 -12.27 21.74 9.83
N LEU A 301 -11.54 22.87 9.80
CA LEU A 301 -10.09 22.87 10.06
C LEU A 301 -9.75 22.64 11.53
N GLU A 302 -10.63 22.96 12.47
CA GLU A 302 -10.40 22.75 13.89
C GLU A 302 -10.33 21.25 14.20
N ASN A 303 -11.17 20.46 13.52
CA ASN A 303 -11.25 19.00 13.65
C ASN A 303 -9.92 18.28 13.40
N VAL A 304 -9.06 18.85 12.54
CA VAL A 304 -7.85 18.19 12.04
C VAL A 304 -6.56 18.65 12.73
N GLN A 305 -6.63 19.62 13.64
CA GLN A 305 -5.42 20.22 14.23
C GLN A 305 -4.57 19.19 14.99
N GLY A 306 -5.21 18.33 15.78
CA GLY A 306 -4.52 17.26 16.51
C GLY A 306 -3.78 16.31 15.57
N HIS A 307 -4.41 15.92 14.46
CA HIS A 307 -3.80 15.07 13.44
C HIS A 307 -2.53 15.70 12.87
N PHE A 308 -2.58 16.98 12.49
CA PHE A 308 -1.43 17.63 11.89
C PHE A 308 -0.31 17.93 12.88
N HIS A 309 -0.60 18.24 14.15
CA HIS A 309 0.43 18.34 15.18
C HIS A 309 1.22 17.03 15.34
N LEU A 310 0.53 15.88 15.33
CA LEU A 310 1.16 14.57 15.37
C LEU A 310 2.00 14.30 14.11
N VAL A 311 1.40 14.43 12.92
CA VAL A 311 2.09 14.07 11.66
C VAL A 311 3.24 15.03 11.37
N ASN A 312 3.12 16.33 11.66
CA ASN A 312 4.22 17.28 11.48
C ASN A 312 5.44 16.96 12.35
N HIS A 313 5.20 16.48 13.56
CA HIS A 313 6.26 16.02 14.46
C HIS A 313 6.99 14.82 13.87
N GLU A 314 6.27 13.85 13.30
CA GLU A 314 6.84 12.70 12.58
C GLU A 314 7.61 13.14 11.33
N LEU A 315 7.02 14.01 10.49
CA LEU A 315 7.63 14.54 9.27
C LEU A 315 8.97 15.23 9.53
N LEU A 316 9.10 15.95 10.65
CA LEU A 316 10.35 16.58 11.04
C LEU A 316 11.47 15.54 11.27
N ARG A 317 11.16 14.44 11.96
CA ARG A 317 12.11 13.35 12.20
C ARG A 317 12.45 12.61 10.91
N ILE A 318 11.44 12.36 10.08
CA ILE A 318 11.59 11.72 8.76
C ILE A 318 12.48 12.58 7.85
N ARG A 319 12.32 13.90 7.81
CA ARG A 319 13.20 14.80 7.04
C ARG A 319 14.66 14.66 7.47
N THR A 320 14.94 14.72 8.77
CA THR A 320 16.31 14.56 9.29
C THR A 320 16.87 13.18 8.93
N ALA A 321 16.05 12.14 9.04
CA ALA A 321 16.43 10.78 8.66
C ALA A 321 16.74 10.68 7.15
N PHE A 322 15.96 11.34 6.29
CA PHE A 322 16.24 11.44 4.86
C PHE A 322 17.57 12.11 4.58
N ALA A 323 17.90 13.22 5.26
CA ALA A 323 19.18 13.91 5.09
C ALA A 323 20.36 13.00 5.45
N ILE A 324 20.31 12.32 6.59
CA ILE A 324 21.36 11.39 7.04
C ILE A 324 21.49 10.20 6.07
N SER A 325 20.36 9.64 5.63
CA SER A 325 20.30 8.48 4.75
C SER A 325 20.83 8.79 3.35
N SER A 326 20.29 9.79 2.64
CA SER A 326 20.67 10.03 1.24
C SER A 326 21.96 10.81 1.10
N VAL A 327 22.18 11.82 1.95
CA VAL A 327 23.27 12.78 1.74
C VAL A 327 24.54 12.39 2.49
N LEU A 328 24.41 11.93 3.74
CA LEU A 328 25.59 11.72 4.59
C LEU A 328 26.14 10.29 4.51
N THR A 329 25.28 9.30 4.28
CA THR A 329 25.67 7.88 4.41
C THR A 329 25.36 7.01 3.20
N ASN A 330 24.46 7.44 2.31
CA ASN A 330 23.94 6.62 1.19
C ASN A 330 23.42 5.24 1.64
N ARG A 331 22.80 5.18 2.83
CA ARG A 331 22.19 3.98 3.41
C ARG A 331 20.69 3.99 3.15
N ALA A 332 20.07 2.82 3.02
CA ALA A 332 18.61 2.74 2.93
C ALA A 332 17.96 3.16 4.26
N LEU A 333 16.84 3.88 4.20
CA LEU A 333 16.12 4.36 5.38
C LEU A 333 14.96 3.43 5.71
N VAL A 334 14.96 2.89 6.92
CA VAL A 334 13.82 2.16 7.47
C VAL A 334 12.91 3.14 8.20
N ILE A 335 11.71 3.36 7.68
CA ILE A 335 10.73 4.29 8.28
C ILE A 335 9.97 3.56 9.39
N PRO A 336 9.92 4.11 10.63
CA PRO A 336 9.18 3.50 11.74
C PRO A 336 7.66 3.52 11.51
N PRO A 337 6.88 2.80 12.32
CA PRO A 337 5.42 2.87 12.28
C PRO A 337 4.93 4.33 12.44
N LEU A 338 4.17 4.82 11.46
CA LEU A 338 3.54 6.14 11.53
C LEU A 338 2.20 6.07 12.26
N TRP A 339 1.82 7.17 12.89
CA TRP A 339 0.54 7.34 13.54
C TRP A 339 -0.25 8.49 12.92
N CYS A 340 -1.51 8.22 12.57
CA CYS A 340 -2.41 9.23 12.08
C CYS A 340 -3.59 9.38 13.04
N GLY A 341 -3.92 10.63 13.34
CA GLY A 341 -5.09 10.98 14.17
C GLY A 341 -6.44 10.71 13.50
N LEU A 342 -6.44 10.76 12.17
CA LEU A 342 -7.61 10.68 11.29
C LEU A 342 -7.22 9.86 10.06
N ASP A 343 -8.19 9.16 9.52
CA ASP A 343 -8.09 8.43 8.27
C ASP A 343 -7.82 9.36 7.08
N ARG A 344 -7.48 8.80 5.92
CA ARG A 344 -7.35 9.54 4.67
C ARG A 344 -8.41 9.04 3.68
N TRP A 345 -9.15 9.96 3.07
CA TRP A 345 -10.17 9.64 2.06
C TRP A 345 -10.16 10.65 0.90
N TRP A 346 -10.89 10.40 -0.19
CA TRP A 346 -10.99 11.32 -1.35
C TRP A 346 -12.08 12.39 -1.22
N ALA A 347 -12.80 12.43 -0.09
CA ALA A 347 -13.87 13.39 0.16
C ALA A 347 -13.87 13.85 1.63
N PRO A 348 -14.57 14.95 1.97
CA PRO A 348 -14.65 15.42 3.35
C PRO A 348 -15.15 14.35 4.32
N HIS A 349 -14.53 14.25 5.49
CA HIS A 349 -14.94 13.34 6.56
C HIS A 349 -14.60 13.88 7.95
N THR A 350 -15.32 13.39 8.96
CA THR A 350 -15.14 13.80 10.36
C THR A 350 -14.04 13.04 11.09
N GLY A 351 -13.49 11.98 10.47
CA GLY A 351 -12.26 11.34 10.94
C GLY A 351 -12.00 9.94 10.37
N ARG A 352 -13.02 9.27 9.84
CA ARG A 352 -12.92 7.97 9.16
C ARG A 352 -13.59 8.04 7.80
N ILE A 353 -13.17 7.20 6.86
CA ILE A 353 -13.96 6.95 5.65
C ILE A 353 -15.40 6.53 6.03
N PRO A 354 -16.44 7.11 5.38
CA PRO A 354 -17.83 6.74 5.66
C PRO A 354 -18.08 5.23 5.56
N GLY A 355 -18.78 4.68 6.55
CA GLY A 355 -19.11 3.25 6.63
C GLY A 355 -18.02 2.36 7.22
N SER A 356 -16.83 2.88 7.53
CA SER A 356 -15.82 2.15 8.31
C SER A 356 -15.97 2.39 9.81
N ASP A 357 -15.45 1.47 10.61
CA ASP A 357 -15.41 1.59 12.06
C ASP A 357 -14.12 0.98 12.60
N PHE A 358 -13.23 1.79 13.18
CA PHE A 358 -11.94 1.36 13.77
C PHE A 358 -11.43 2.41 14.77
N PRO A 359 -10.59 2.08 15.75
CA PRO A 359 -10.11 3.07 16.72
C PRO A 359 -9.28 4.17 16.03
N LEU A 360 -9.45 5.41 16.50
CA LEU A 360 -8.59 6.55 16.17
C LEU A 360 -7.92 7.04 17.46
N PRO A 361 -6.67 7.51 17.42
CA PRO A 361 -5.72 7.41 16.30
C PRO A 361 -5.34 5.96 15.98
N PHE A 362 -4.66 5.75 14.85
CA PHE A 362 -4.24 4.43 14.38
C PHE A 362 -2.85 4.47 13.77
N GLN A 363 -2.21 3.30 13.72
CA GLN A 363 -0.98 3.12 12.94
C GLN A 363 -1.34 3.22 11.45
N CYS A 364 -0.94 4.31 10.80
CA CYS A 364 -1.32 4.55 9.42
C CYS A 364 -0.24 4.11 8.42
N PRO A 365 -0.65 3.72 7.22
CA PRO A 365 0.27 3.37 6.13
C PRO A 365 1.12 4.55 5.64
N LEU A 366 2.32 4.26 5.14
CA LEU A 366 3.26 5.30 4.68
C LEU A 366 2.67 6.22 3.61
N ASP A 367 1.91 5.65 2.67
CA ASP A 367 1.27 6.39 1.59
C ASP A 367 0.09 7.25 2.05
N HIS A 368 -0.30 7.24 3.33
CA HIS A 368 -1.21 8.24 3.87
C HIS A 368 -0.51 9.59 4.04
N VAL A 369 0.79 9.59 4.38
CA VAL A 369 1.56 10.79 4.73
C VAL A 369 2.54 11.19 3.61
N LEU A 370 3.19 10.22 2.96
CA LEU A 370 4.13 10.47 1.86
C LEU A 370 3.53 10.11 0.50
N ASP A 371 3.81 10.93 -0.52
CA ASP A 371 3.51 10.59 -1.91
C ASP A 371 4.59 9.64 -2.42
N LEU A 372 4.24 8.36 -2.59
CA LEU A 372 5.21 7.36 -3.03
C LEU A 372 5.37 7.33 -4.55
N GLU A 373 4.36 7.75 -5.30
CA GLU A 373 4.35 7.63 -6.76
C GLU A 373 5.00 8.84 -7.42
N ASN A 374 4.61 10.03 -7.00
CA ASN A 374 5.12 11.28 -7.53
C ASN A 374 6.16 11.91 -6.61
N GLY A 375 6.41 11.34 -5.43
CA GLY A 375 7.43 11.83 -4.51
C GLY A 375 8.55 10.80 -4.30
N ALA A 376 8.45 10.05 -3.21
CA ALA A 376 9.54 9.29 -2.62
C ALA A 376 10.13 8.19 -3.52
N PHE A 377 9.33 7.53 -4.36
CA PHE A 377 9.84 6.48 -5.26
C PHE A 377 10.05 6.93 -6.70
N LYS A 378 9.76 8.19 -7.01
CA LYS A 378 10.02 8.76 -8.33
C LYS A 378 11.50 9.09 -8.50
N ASP A 379 12.03 8.76 -9.67
CA ASP A 379 13.39 9.12 -10.03
C ASP A 379 13.45 10.59 -10.45
N TYR A 380 14.33 11.32 -9.78
CA TYR A 380 14.55 12.75 -9.98
C TYR A 380 16.05 12.98 -10.24
N PRO A 381 16.41 13.89 -11.17
CA PRO A 381 17.82 14.12 -11.51
C PRO A 381 18.63 14.59 -10.29
N VAL A 382 19.75 13.92 -10.03
CA VAL A 382 20.56 14.09 -8.82
C VAL A 382 21.21 15.47 -8.76
N GLU A 383 21.50 16.07 -9.90
CA GLU A 383 22.07 17.40 -10.03
C GLU A 383 21.13 18.51 -9.52
N TYR A 384 19.81 18.31 -9.55
CA TYR A 384 18.81 19.28 -9.09
C TYR A 384 18.24 18.91 -7.72
N PHE A 385 18.06 17.61 -7.45
CA PHE A 385 17.34 17.12 -6.27
C PHE A 385 18.25 16.39 -5.28
N GLY A 386 19.55 16.26 -5.57
CA GLY A 386 20.46 15.47 -4.74
C GLY A 386 20.17 13.97 -4.82
N PRO A 387 20.88 13.14 -4.03
CA PRO A 387 20.70 11.69 -4.04
C PRO A 387 19.30 11.28 -3.56
N ARG A 388 18.79 10.17 -4.11
CA ARG A 388 17.53 9.55 -3.67
C ARG A 388 17.79 8.68 -2.43
N THR A 389 16.80 8.59 -1.55
CA THR A 389 16.77 7.60 -0.46
C THR A 389 16.04 6.34 -0.93
N GLU A 390 16.68 5.18 -0.78
CA GLU A 390 15.96 3.90 -0.76
C GLU A 390 15.21 3.77 0.57
N ILE A 391 13.91 3.48 0.51
CA ILE A 391 13.06 3.36 1.71
C ILE A 391 12.74 1.89 1.97
N ARG A 392 12.60 1.54 3.25
CA ARG A 392 12.05 0.26 3.74
C ARG A 392 10.90 0.54 4.71
N GLU A 393 9.93 -0.35 4.69
CA GLU A 393 8.72 -0.34 5.52
C GLU A 393 9.01 -0.58 7.01
N TYR A 394 8.06 -0.22 7.88
CA TYR A 394 8.21 -0.37 9.33
C TYR A 394 8.38 -1.83 9.79
N SER A 395 7.89 -2.80 9.02
CA SER A 395 7.98 -4.23 9.34
C SER A 395 9.26 -4.88 8.83
N PHE A 396 10.14 -4.12 8.17
CA PHE A 396 11.32 -4.64 7.47
C PHE A 396 12.19 -5.55 8.35
N PHE A 397 12.55 -5.13 9.56
CA PHE A 397 13.39 -5.93 10.47
C PHE A 397 12.69 -7.15 11.08
N ASN A 398 11.35 -7.21 11.00
CA ASN A 398 10.56 -8.35 11.45
C ASN A 398 10.36 -9.39 10.34
N ASN A 399 10.78 -9.08 9.10
CA ASN A 399 10.62 -9.96 7.96
C ASN A 399 11.56 -11.16 8.07
N SER A 400 11.00 -12.37 8.08
CA SER A 400 11.74 -13.62 8.25
C SER A 400 12.71 -13.94 7.11
N ARG A 401 12.62 -13.24 5.98
CA ARG A 401 13.58 -13.34 4.86
C ARG A 401 14.89 -12.62 5.12
N MET A 402 14.95 -11.72 6.10
CA MET A 402 16.18 -11.04 6.49
C MET A 402 17.07 -11.97 7.31
N THR A 403 18.36 -11.98 7.01
CA THR A 403 19.33 -12.79 7.76
C THR A 403 19.65 -12.12 9.12
N PRO A 404 19.93 -12.91 10.17
CA PRO A 404 20.44 -12.39 11.44
C PRO A 404 21.71 -11.55 11.29
N ALA A 405 22.56 -11.89 10.31
CA ALA A 405 23.80 -11.16 10.01
C ALA A 405 23.55 -9.69 9.60
N VAL A 406 22.40 -9.38 8.98
CA VAL A 406 22.01 -8.00 8.67
C VAL A 406 21.21 -7.41 9.83
N ARG A 407 20.21 -8.14 10.33
CA ARG A 407 19.28 -7.65 11.36
C ARG A 407 19.97 -7.27 12.66
N ASP A 408 20.92 -8.10 13.10
CA ASP A 408 21.50 -8.03 14.44
C ASP A 408 22.82 -7.23 14.45
N ASP A 409 23.40 -6.93 13.29
CA ASP A 409 24.60 -6.08 13.14
C ASP A 409 24.22 -4.59 13.26
N ARG A 410 23.78 -4.20 14.46
CA ARG A 410 23.33 -2.84 14.80
C ARG A 410 24.36 -2.08 15.65
N VAL A 411 24.45 -0.78 15.41
CA VAL A 411 25.14 0.18 16.28
C VAL A 411 24.17 1.30 16.64
N ILE A 412 24.01 1.56 17.93
CA ILE A 412 23.16 2.65 18.43
C ILE A 412 23.95 3.96 18.36
N VAL A 413 23.37 4.97 17.72
CA VAL A 413 23.90 6.33 17.67
C VAL A 413 23.27 7.12 18.82
N GLU A 414 23.98 7.20 19.94
CA GLU A 414 23.55 7.96 21.11
C GLU A 414 23.94 9.43 20.95
N LEU A 415 22.94 10.31 20.99
CA LEU A 415 23.18 11.75 20.92
C LEU A 415 23.57 12.29 22.30
N CYS A 416 24.69 13.03 22.38
CA CYS A 416 25.24 13.54 23.64
C CYS A 416 25.41 15.07 23.63
N ALA A 417 25.42 15.66 24.83
CA ALA A 417 25.67 17.08 25.01
C ALA A 417 27.14 17.43 24.73
N VAL A 418 27.39 18.67 24.31
CA VAL A 418 28.72 19.21 24.05
C VAL A 418 29.64 18.98 25.26
N GLY A 419 30.84 18.47 25.02
CA GLY A 419 31.84 18.22 26.06
C GLY A 419 31.60 16.98 26.94
N SER A 420 30.57 16.17 26.64
CA SER A 420 30.35 14.91 27.36
C SER A 420 31.50 13.91 27.11
N PRO A 421 31.93 13.12 28.12
CA PRO A 421 33.00 12.15 27.94
C PRO A 421 32.72 11.13 26.82
N GLY A 422 33.66 10.97 25.90
CA GLY A 422 33.54 10.05 24.76
C GLY A 422 32.57 10.49 23.66
N CYS A 423 32.03 11.71 23.74
CA CYS A 423 31.15 12.30 22.73
C CYS A 423 31.97 12.80 21.54
N SER A 424 31.73 12.26 20.34
CA SER A 424 32.40 12.73 19.12
C SER A 424 31.86 14.10 18.71
N ASP A 425 32.76 15.05 18.47
CA ASP A 425 32.49 16.37 17.91
C ASP A 425 32.52 16.40 16.36
N GLY A 426 32.71 15.23 15.74
CA GLY A 426 32.81 15.08 14.28
C GLY A 426 34.10 15.58 13.66
N SER A 427 35.16 15.81 14.45
CA SER A 427 36.53 16.03 13.95
C SER A 427 37.17 14.76 13.37
N ALA A 428 36.71 13.59 13.82
CA ALA A 428 37.15 12.27 13.37
C ALA A 428 35.99 11.25 13.47
N PRO A 429 36.10 10.07 12.83
CA PRO A 429 35.14 8.98 12.99
C PRO A 429 34.86 8.66 14.46
N ALA A 430 33.58 8.58 14.84
CA ALA A 430 33.18 8.34 16.22
C ALA A 430 33.59 6.92 16.63
N PRO A 431 34.23 6.73 17.80
CA PRO A 431 34.59 5.39 18.25
C PRO A 431 33.33 4.60 18.60
N ILE A 432 33.32 3.31 18.21
CA ILE A 432 32.31 2.37 18.68
C ILE A 432 32.78 1.78 20.01
N VAL A 433 31.93 1.87 21.02
CA VAL A 433 32.11 1.24 22.31
C VAL A 433 31.09 0.10 22.44
N THR A 434 31.55 -1.04 22.93
CA THR A 434 30.68 -2.20 23.21
C THR A 434 30.40 -2.28 24.70
N GLU A 435 29.14 -2.10 25.09
CA GLU A 435 28.65 -2.25 26.46
C GLU A 435 27.82 -3.55 26.54
N GLY A 436 28.44 -4.61 27.06
CA GLY A 436 27.83 -5.94 27.04
C GLY A 436 27.68 -6.46 25.61
N THR A 437 26.44 -6.68 25.15
CA THR A 437 26.13 -7.09 23.77
C THR A 437 25.77 -5.91 22.86
N VAL A 438 25.68 -4.69 23.41
CA VAL A 438 25.20 -3.52 22.68
C VAL A 438 26.40 -2.70 22.20
N ARG A 439 26.47 -2.43 20.89
CA ARG A 439 27.45 -1.52 20.30
C ARG A 439 26.85 -0.13 20.16
N LYS A 440 27.60 0.88 20.57
CA LYS A 440 27.15 2.26 20.61
C LYS A 440 28.23 3.19 20.09
N MET A 441 27.82 4.29 19.48
CA MET A 441 28.67 5.45 19.23
C MET A 441 28.00 6.68 19.81
N LYS A 442 28.78 7.53 20.48
CA LYS A 442 28.29 8.77 21.07
C LYS A 442 28.64 9.93 20.14
N ILE A 443 27.63 10.63 19.64
CA ILE A 443 27.79 11.75 18.70
C ILE A 443 27.14 12.99 19.29
N GLN A 444 27.85 14.12 19.23
CA GLN A 444 27.32 15.37 19.74
C GLN A 444 26.03 15.78 19.02
N GLN A 445 25.06 16.29 19.77
CA GLN A 445 23.84 16.87 19.23
C GLN A 445 24.14 18.08 18.34
N ASN A 446 23.29 18.29 17.33
CA ASN A 446 23.31 19.46 16.44
C ASN A 446 24.64 19.69 15.71
N LEU A 447 25.37 18.61 15.39
CA LEU A 447 26.57 18.74 14.56
C LEU A 447 26.20 19.21 13.14
N PRO A 448 26.93 20.18 12.58
CA PRO A 448 26.90 20.50 11.16
C PRO A 448 27.03 19.25 10.29
N SER A 449 26.34 19.24 9.15
CA SER A 449 26.19 18.02 8.33
C SER A 449 27.51 17.35 7.93
N ALA A 450 28.58 18.12 7.67
CA ALA A 450 29.91 17.56 7.35
C ALA A 450 30.57 16.89 8.57
N GLN A 451 30.45 17.48 9.77
CA GLN A 451 30.99 16.91 11.01
C GLN A 451 30.21 15.65 11.39
N LEU A 452 28.88 15.66 11.23
CA LEU A 452 28.05 14.48 11.43
C LEU A 452 28.44 13.34 10.47
N ALA A 453 28.65 13.66 9.18
CA ALA A 453 29.11 12.68 8.20
C ALA A 453 30.45 12.06 8.62
N THR A 454 31.42 12.87 9.06
CA THR A 454 32.70 12.38 9.59
C THR A 454 32.50 11.46 10.79
N ALA A 455 31.70 11.87 11.78
CA ALA A 455 31.41 11.05 12.95
C ALA A 455 30.81 9.68 12.58
N LEU A 456 29.84 9.65 11.66
CA LEU A 456 29.14 8.43 11.23
C LEU A 456 30.03 7.44 10.47
N GLN A 457 31.19 7.86 9.94
CA GLN A 457 32.17 6.94 9.34
C GLN A 457 32.65 5.88 10.34
N GLY A 458 32.58 6.16 11.65
CA GLY A 458 32.91 5.17 12.68
C GLY A 458 32.04 3.91 12.62
N GLY A 459 30.81 4.04 12.11
CA GLY A 459 29.88 2.93 11.88
C GLY A 459 29.80 2.43 10.45
N ALA A 460 30.74 2.82 9.57
CA ALA A 460 30.65 2.51 8.13
C ALA A 460 30.51 1.01 7.82
N THR A 461 31.09 0.14 8.65
CA THR A 461 31.05 -1.33 8.48
C THR A 461 29.81 -2.00 9.07
N ALA A 462 29.08 -1.32 9.96
CA ALA A 462 27.86 -1.88 10.56
C ALA A 462 26.72 -1.89 9.54
N LYS A 463 25.90 -2.95 9.53
CA LYS A 463 24.74 -3.06 8.66
C LYS A 463 23.62 -2.11 9.06
N VAL A 464 23.43 -1.82 10.35
CA VAL A 464 22.37 -0.91 10.81
C VAL A 464 22.92 0.16 11.75
N LEU A 465 22.71 1.42 11.41
CA LEU A 465 22.86 2.53 12.35
C LEU A 465 21.47 2.89 12.89
N HIS A 466 21.30 2.82 14.19
CA HIS A 466 20.02 3.07 14.85
C HIS A 466 20.07 4.32 15.72
N PHE A 467 19.21 5.28 15.42
CA PHE A 467 19.06 6.51 16.18
C PHE A 467 17.86 6.40 17.13
N PRO A 468 18.04 6.41 18.45
CA PRO A 468 16.90 6.42 19.39
C PRO A 468 15.99 7.66 19.25
N THR A 469 16.48 8.70 18.58
CA THR A 469 15.70 9.85 18.15
C THR A 469 16.40 10.55 16.99
N MET A 470 15.63 11.18 16.11
CA MET A 470 16.14 12.10 15.09
C MET A 470 16.13 13.57 15.56
N ALA A 471 15.58 13.86 16.75
CA ALA A 471 15.63 15.19 17.34
C ALA A 471 17.08 15.57 17.61
N ASN A 472 17.50 16.73 17.09
CA ASN A 472 18.87 17.25 17.23
C ASN A 472 19.97 16.33 16.67
N ALA A 473 19.61 15.33 15.83
CA ALA A 473 20.60 14.41 15.26
C ALA A 473 21.51 15.10 14.24
N MET A 474 21.02 16.13 13.57
CA MET A 474 21.76 16.96 12.64
C MET A 474 21.50 18.44 12.92
N GLY A 475 22.57 19.23 12.91
CA GLY A 475 22.51 20.69 12.94
C GLY A 475 22.43 21.29 11.52
N PRO A 476 22.99 22.49 11.32
CA PRO A 476 22.96 23.18 10.04
C PRO A 476 23.69 22.42 8.92
N TRP A 477 23.31 22.69 7.67
CA TRP A 477 24.05 22.22 6.51
C TRP A 477 25.41 22.91 6.41
N SER A 478 26.47 22.14 6.17
CA SER A 478 27.81 22.68 5.94
C SER A 478 28.00 23.23 4.51
N ASP A 479 27.17 22.79 3.55
CA ASP A 479 27.17 23.23 2.16
C ASP A 479 25.77 23.69 1.73
N PRO A 480 25.54 24.99 1.49
CA PRO A 480 24.25 25.53 1.06
C PRO A 480 23.74 24.98 -0.28
N ALA A 481 24.63 24.55 -1.18
CA ALA A 481 24.22 23.98 -2.46
C ALA A 481 23.65 22.57 -2.27
N VAL A 482 24.19 21.80 -1.33
CA VAL A 482 23.66 20.48 -0.94
C VAL A 482 22.31 20.65 -0.26
N GLU A 483 22.20 21.58 0.69
CA GLU A 483 20.95 21.94 1.37
C GLU A 483 19.85 22.26 0.36
N LYS A 484 20.13 23.15 -0.59
CA LYS A 484 19.16 23.56 -1.61
C LYS A 484 18.61 22.36 -2.38
N ARG A 485 19.48 21.49 -2.89
CA ARG A 485 19.05 20.31 -3.66
C ARG A 485 18.21 19.35 -2.81
N PHE A 486 18.61 19.14 -1.55
CA PHE A 486 17.85 18.32 -0.61
C PHE A 486 16.45 18.91 -0.36
N HIS A 487 16.34 20.22 -0.13
CA HIS A 487 15.05 20.89 0.05
C HIS A 487 14.16 20.80 -1.20
N GLU A 488 14.72 20.97 -2.41
CA GLU A 488 13.94 20.77 -3.65
C GLU A 488 13.33 19.37 -3.73
N ARG A 489 14.03 18.34 -3.24
CA ARG A 489 13.50 16.98 -3.18
C ARG A 489 12.42 16.82 -2.12
N MET A 490 12.64 17.32 -0.91
CA MET A 490 11.69 17.19 0.20
C MET A 490 10.33 17.84 -0.09
N ARG A 491 10.30 18.93 -0.87
CA ARG A 491 9.05 19.59 -1.32
C ARG A 491 8.11 18.65 -2.07
N LEU A 492 8.62 17.58 -2.67
CA LEU A 492 7.86 16.67 -3.51
C LEU A 492 7.37 15.42 -2.76
N TYR A 493 7.82 15.20 -1.51
CA TYR A 493 7.59 13.95 -0.80
C TYR A 493 6.28 13.91 0.00
N GLY A 494 5.75 15.07 0.39
CA GLY A 494 4.51 15.15 1.16
C GLY A 494 3.28 14.82 0.33
N SER A 495 2.42 13.93 0.86
CA SER A 495 1.14 13.59 0.25
C SER A 495 0.05 14.62 0.60
N ILE A 496 -1.21 14.21 0.51
CA ILE A 496 -2.37 14.99 0.93
C ILE A 496 -3.18 14.26 1.99
N TRP A 497 -3.63 15.02 2.98
CA TRP A 497 -4.76 14.62 3.81
C TRP A 497 -6.04 15.21 3.21
N CYS A 498 -7.10 14.42 3.19
CA CYS A 498 -8.38 14.85 2.67
C CYS A 498 -9.52 14.22 3.47
N CYS A 499 -10.55 14.98 3.87
CA CYS A 499 -10.73 16.42 3.61
C CYS A 499 -11.60 17.14 4.65
N VAL A 500 -11.51 18.48 4.61
CA VAL A 500 -12.50 19.41 5.18
C VAL A 500 -13.50 19.86 4.11
N ASN A 501 -14.67 20.36 4.51
CA ASN A 501 -15.72 20.83 3.61
C ASN A 501 -15.39 22.23 3.04
N ARG A 502 -14.40 22.28 2.15
CA ARG A 502 -13.97 23.46 1.39
C ARG A 502 -13.62 23.10 -0.05
N HIS A 503 -13.48 24.11 -0.91
CA HIS A 503 -13.08 23.94 -2.31
C HIS A 503 -11.88 24.81 -2.66
N PRO A 504 -10.67 24.22 -2.81
CA PRO A 504 -10.29 22.84 -2.46
C PRO A 504 -10.30 22.59 -0.93
N GLY A 505 -10.54 21.34 -0.51
CA GLY A 505 -10.64 20.95 0.91
C GLY A 505 -9.54 20.01 1.41
N HIS A 506 -8.59 19.66 0.54
CA HIS A 506 -7.43 18.86 0.90
C HIS A 506 -6.35 19.74 1.52
N ILE A 507 -5.53 19.18 2.39
CA ILE A 507 -4.40 19.83 3.04
C ILE A 507 -3.15 19.03 2.68
N HIS A 508 -2.09 19.71 2.26
CA HIS A 508 -0.84 19.05 1.88
C HIS A 508 0.07 18.89 3.08
N TYR A 509 0.64 17.71 3.22
CA TYR A 509 1.78 17.53 4.11
C TYR A 509 3.00 18.20 3.49
N ASP A 510 3.80 18.82 4.35
CA ASP A 510 5.00 19.52 3.94
C ASP A 510 6.14 19.14 4.87
N LEU A 511 7.21 18.57 4.31
CA LEU A 511 8.39 18.21 5.09
C LEU A 511 9.21 19.44 5.49
N LEU A 512 8.94 20.62 4.93
CA LEU A 512 9.66 21.88 5.19
C LEU A 512 8.84 22.86 6.04
N TRP A 513 7.78 22.41 6.69
CA TRP A 513 6.78 23.26 7.36
C TRP A 513 7.34 24.25 8.39
N ASP A 514 8.44 23.89 9.05
CA ASP A 514 9.13 24.67 10.10
C ASP A 514 10.20 25.62 9.55
N LEU A 515 10.39 25.68 8.23
CA LEU A 515 11.42 26.47 7.57
C LEU A 515 10.81 27.47 6.58
N PRO A 516 11.42 28.66 6.41
CA PRO A 516 11.05 29.55 5.32
C PRO A 516 11.35 28.90 3.96
N HIS A 517 10.34 28.76 3.10
CA HIS A 517 10.49 28.14 1.78
C HIS A 517 9.32 28.51 0.85
N LYS A 518 9.44 28.11 -0.42
CA LYS A 518 8.28 28.04 -1.34
C LYS A 518 7.80 26.60 -1.41
N ASP A 519 6.52 26.37 -1.13
CA ASP A 519 5.96 25.02 -1.21
C ASP A 519 5.81 24.56 -2.67
N LYS A 520 5.31 23.34 -2.86
CA LYS A 520 5.14 22.76 -4.20
C LYS A 520 4.12 23.50 -5.09
N PHE A 521 3.37 24.45 -4.53
CA PHE A 521 2.43 25.33 -5.24
C PHE A 521 2.93 26.76 -5.40
N GLN A 522 4.21 27.00 -5.07
CA GLN A 522 4.85 28.32 -5.13
C GLN A 522 4.29 29.34 -4.12
N ARG A 523 3.62 28.89 -3.05
CA ARG A 523 3.23 29.77 -1.94
C ARG A 523 4.42 30.03 -1.04
N ASP A 524 4.55 31.27 -0.56
CA ASP A 524 5.59 31.65 0.39
C ASP A 524 5.21 31.21 1.81
N TRP A 525 6.04 30.36 2.41
CA TRP A 525 5.97 29.96 3.80
C TRP A 525 7.07 30.66 4.60
N ASN A 526 6.71 31.27 5.71
CA ASN A 526 7.64 32.03 6.56
C ASN A 526 8.24 31.20 7.72
N GLY A 527 8.05 29.87 7.71
CA GLY A 527 8.48 28.97 8.78
C GLY A 527 7.52 28.86 9.97
N THR A 528 6.36 29.52 9.93
CA THR A 528 5.26 29.26 10.87
C THR A 528 4.25 28.33 10.23
N TRP A 529 4.12 27.11 10.74
CA TRP A 529 3.12 26.19 10.21
C TRP A 529 1.69 26.61 10.57
N SER A 530 0.79 26.42 9.61
CA SER A 530 -0.65 26.60 9.78
C SER A 530 -1.41 25.66 8.84
N THR A 531 -2.58 25.18 9.24
CA THR A 531 -3.39 24.29 8.41
C THR A 531 -4.07 25.08 7.29
N LEU A 532 -3.59 24.92 6.07
CA LEU A 532 -4.13 25.58 4.87
C LEU A 532 -4.68 24.57 3.87
N THR A 533 -5.86 24.87 3.32
CA THR A 533 -6.47 24.06 2.27
C THR A 533 -5.98 24.46 0.89
N GLY A 534 -5.80 23.49 -0.01
CA GLY A 534 -5.56 23.70 -1.44
C GLY A 534 -4.10 23.75 -1.88
N PRO A 535 -3.89 23.87 -3.20
CA PRO A 535 -2.74 24.55 -3.78
C PRO A 535 -2.57 25.98 -3.24
#